data_AF-A0A844LXC2-F1
#
_entry.id   AF-A0A844LXC2-F1
#
_cell.length_a   1.000
_cell.length_b   1.000
_cell.length_c   1.000
_cell.angle_alpha   90.00
_cell.angle_beta   90.00
_cell.angle_gamma   90.00
#
_symmetry.space_group_name_H-M   'P 1'
#
loop_
_entity.id
_entity.type
_entity.pdbx_description
1 polymer ?
#
loop_
_entity_poly.entity_id
_entity_poly.type
_entity_poly.pdbx_seq_one_letter_code
_entity_poly.pdbx_strand_id
1 'polypeptide(L)'
;MAKLQTQFLAFHNNIKLGTYAENGFLREKRDLIINKLKEKLTAKVEDGYPQFVKSFNQGSYALNTGIKPINGDYDIDVGVLLDCHIEDYKPVDLKELVAECIKHTNRKVDMSGHV
;
A
#
# COMPACT_ATOMS: atom_id res chain seq x y z
N MET A 1 -21.27 14.97 36.53
CA MET A 1 -20.29 15.63 35.63
C MET A 1 -19.64 14.54 34.80
N ALA A 2 -19.68 14.63 33.47
CA ALA A 2 -19.10 13.59 32.62
C ALA A 2 -17.57 13.53 32.80
N LYS A 3 -17.00 12.32 32.91
CA LYS A 3 -15.54 12.14 32.91
C LYS A 3 -15.03 12.25 31.47
N LEU A 4 -14.51 13.42 31.10
CA LEU A 4 -13.98 13.73 29.75
C LEU A 4 -13.04 12.64 29.23
N GLN A 5 -12.13 12.14 30.08
CA GLN A 5 -11.20 11.08 29.72
C GLN A 5 -11.90 9.81 29.21
N THR A 6 -13.00 9.40 29.84
CA THR A 6 -13.75 8.20 29.42
C THR A 6 -14.36 8.39 28.03
N GLN A 7 -14.85 9.60 27.74
CA GLN A 7 -15.42 9.91 26.43
C GLN A 7 -14.36 9.91 25.33
N PHE A 8 -13.19 10.49 25.58
CA PHE A 8 -12.07 10.45 24.63
C PHE A 8 -11.57 9.04 24.35
N LEU A 9 -11.46 8.19 25.39
CA LEU A 9 -11.07 6.79 25.22
C LEU A 9 -12.11 6.00 24.43
N ALA A 10 -13.40 6.21 24.71
CA ALA A 10 -14.49 5.57 23.97
C ALA A 10 -14.45 5.97 22.48
N PHE A 11 -14.31 7.27 22.20
CA PHE A 11 -14.16 7.78 20.84
C PHE A 11 -12.93 7.17 20.14
N HIS A 12 -11.76 7.23 20.77
CA HIS A 12 -10.52 6.68 20.22
C HIS A 12 -10.65 5.18 19.92
N ASN A 13 -11.25 4.40 20.81
CA ASN A 13 -11.46 2.97 20.60
C ASN A 13 -12.43 2.67 19.45
N ASN A 14 -13.41 3.54 19.21
CA ASN A 14 -14.36 3.38 18.12
C ASN A 14 -13.73 3.72 16.75
N ILE A 15 -12.79 4.66 16.71
CA ILE A 15 -12.19 5.13 15.45
C ILE A 15 -10.88 4.43 15.11
N LYS A 16 -10.12 3.90 16.07
CA LYS A 16 -8.81 3.31 15.78
C LYS A 16 -8.94 2.04 14.93
N LEU A 17 -8.05 1.87 13.97
CA LEU A 17 -7.93 0.64 13.18
C LEU A 17 -7.38 -0.48 14.09
N GLY A 18 -8.10 -1.60 14.21
CA GLY A 18 -7.70 -2.72 15.06
C GLY A 18 -6.37 -3.33 14.62
N THR A 19 -5.47 -3.68 15.53
CA THR A 19 -4.06 -3.96 15.19
C THR A 19 -3.77 -5.34 14.55
N TYR A 20 -4.61 -6.36 14.78
CA TYR A 20 -4.26 -7.75 14.43
C TYR A 20 -5.35 -8.54 13.68
N ALA A 21 -6.52 -8.80 14.29
CA ALA A 21 -7.52 -9.70 13.70
C ALA A 21 -8.39 -9.04 12.61
N GLU A 22 -8.84 -7.80 12.84
CA GLU A 22 -9.67 -7.05 11.87
C GLU A 22 -8.88 -6.68 10.59
N ASN A 23 -7.54 -6.64 10.65
CA ASN A 23 -6.68 -6.25 9.54
C ASN A 23 -6.15 -7.42 8.72
N GLY A 24 -6.49 -8.68 9.04
CA GLY A 24 -5.99 -9.84 8.30
C GLY A 24 -6.32 -9.76 6.80
N PHE A 25 -7.59 -9.46 6.49
CA PHE A 25 -8.05 -9.29 5.12
C PHE A 25 -7.36 -8.15 4.36
N LEU A 26 -7.08 -7.03 5.04
CA LEU A 26 -6.36 -5.89 4.46
C LEU A 26 -4.89 -6.25 4.15
N ARG A 27 -4.24 -6.99 5.05
CA ARG A 27 -2.89 -7.53 4.84
C ARG A 27 -2.85 -8.50 3.68
N GLU A 28 -3.81 -9.41 3.58
CA GLU A 28 -3.91 -10.37 2.47
C GLU A 28 -4.07 -9.68 1.13
N LYS A 29 -4.95 -8.67 1.04
CA LYS A 29 -5.10 -7.85 -0.17
C LYS A 29 -3.80 -7.14 -0.56
N ARG A 30 -3.10 -6.55 0.41
CA ARG A 30 -1.80 -5.92 0.19
C ARG A 30 -0.79 -6.93 -0.35
N ASP A 31 -0.66 -8.08 0.30
CA ASP A 31 0.32 -9.10 -0.03
C ASP A 31 0.06 -9.71 -1.42
N LEU A 32 -1.21 -9.89 -1.79
CA LEU A 32 -1.59 -10.30 -3.14
C LEU A 32 -1.06 -9.35 -4.21
N ILE A 33 -1.13 -8.04 -3.96
CA ILE A 33 -0.65 -7.02 -4.91
C ILE A 33 0.87 -7.03 -5.02
N ILE A 34 1.56 -7.12 -3.88
CA ILE A 34 3.03 -7.17 -3.82
C ILE A 34 3.55 -8.43 -4.51
N ASN A 35 2.94 -9.58 -4.24
CA ASN A 35 3.33 -10.85 -4.86
C ASN A 35 3.13 -10.80 -6.37
N LYS A 36 1.99 -10.27 -6.83
CA LYS A 36 1.75 -10.08 -8.27
C LYS A 36 2.78 -9.17 -8.93
N LEU A 37 3.15 -8.06 -8.27
CA LEU A 37 4.19 -7.16 -8.77
C LEU A 37 5.52 -7.92 -8.91
N LYS A 38 5.93 -8.62 -7.85
CA LYS A 38 7.16 -9.42 -7.82
C LYS A 38 7.18 -10.45 -8.96
N GLU A 39 6.13 -11.25 -9.10
CA GLU A 39 6.00 -12.26 -10.16
C GLU A 39 6.11 -11.66 -11.57
N LYS A 40 5.43 -10.53 -11.81
CA LYS A 40 5.46 -9.85 -13.12
C LYS A 40 6.82 -9.26 -13.45
N LEU A 41 7.52 -8.70 -12.48
CA LEU A 41 8.87 -8.17 -12.66
C LEU A 41 9.89 -9.29 -12.93
N THR A 42 9.79 -10.39 -12.18
CA THR A 42 10.66 -11.56 -12.39
C THR A 42 10.46 -12.18 -13.77
N ALA A 43 9.22 -12.26 -14.26
CA ALA A 43 8.94 -12.77 -15.61
C ALA A 43 9.50 -11.89 -16.74
N LYS A 44 9.85 -10.64 -16.46
CA LYS A 44 10.36 -9.65 -17.42
C LYS A 44 11.85 -9.34 -17.22
N VAL A 45 12.58 -10.17 -16.50
CA VAL A 45 14.02 -9.96 -16.25
C VAL A 45 14.83 -9.89 -17.55
N GLU A 46 14.47 -10.69 -18.56
CA GLU A 46 15.11 -10.70 -19.87
C GLU A 46 14.81 -9.44 -20.69
N ASP A 47 13.68 -8.77 -20.41
CA ASP A 47 13.29 -7.49 -21.02
C ASP A 47 14.00 -6.29 -20.36
N GLY A 48 14.90 -6.53 -19.40
CA GLY A 48 15.64 -5.50 -18.67
C GLY A 48 14.82 -4.78 -17.59
N TYR A 49 13.69 -5.34 -17.17
CA TYR A 49 12.84 -4.72 -16.15
C TYR A 49 13.52 -4.70 -14.77
N PRO A 50 13.24 -3.69 -13.94
CA PRO A 50 13.85 -3.55 -12.63
C PRO A 50 13.34 -4.65 -11.69
N GLN A 51 14.22 -5.21 -10.86
CA GLN A 51 13.86 -6.38 -10.06
C GLN A 51 13.41 -6.01 -8.65
N PHE A 52 12.43 -6.75 -8.12
CA PHE A 52 11.90 -6.52 -6.78
C PHE A 52 12.94 -6.89 -5.71
N VAL A 53 13.31 -5.94 -4.85
CA VAL A 53 14.23 -6.17 -3.73
C VAL A 53 13.46 -6.45 -2.45
N LYS A 54 12.62 -5.50 -2.02
CA LYS A 54 11.83 -5.60 -0.79
C LYS A 54 10.62 -4.68 -0.82
N SER A 55 9.66 -4.96 0.07
CA SER A 55 8.58 -4.04 0.42
C SER A 55 8.63 -3.73 1.91
N PHE A 56 8.05 -2.60 2.30
CA PHE A 56 7.94 -2.18 3.68
C PHE A 56 6.70 -1.33 3.88
N ASN A 57 6.04 -1.48 5.03
CA ASN A 57 4.88 -0.66 5.36
C ASN A 57 5.34 0.77 5.65
N GLN A 58 4.55 1.73 5.23
CA GLN A 58 4.72 3.14 5.51
C GLN A 58 3.42 3.74 6.10
N GLY A 59 3.44 5.05 6.33
CA GLY A 59 2.24 5.80 6.69
C GLY A 59 1.61 5.41 8.02
N SER A 60 0.32 5.72 8.14
CA SER A 60 -0.44 5.51 9.38
C SER A 60 -0.51 4.03 9.78
N TYR A 61 -0.49 3.14 8.79
CA TYR A 61 -0.48 1.70 9.00
C TYR A 61 0.81 1.22 9.66
N ALA A 62 1.98 1.73 9.24
CA ALA A 62 3.26 1.39 9.88
C ALA A 62 3.39 1.96 11.31
N LEU A 63 2.75 3.11 11.57
CA LEU A 63 2.82 3.82 12.85
C LEU A 63 1.72 3.42 13.85
N ASN A 64 0.82 2.51 13.48
CA ASN A 64 -0.37 2.14 14.26
C ASN A 64 -1.28 3.34 14.60
N THR A 65 -1.35 4.32 13.69
CA THR A 65 -2.21 5.50 13.78
C THR A 65 -3.37 5.47 12.78
N GLY A 66 -3.58 4.35 12.10
CA GLY A 66 -4.69 4.15 11.17
C GLY A 66 -6.06 4.30 11.84
N ILE A 67 -7.02 4.84 11.09
CA ILE A 67 -8.39 5.10 11.52
C ILE A 67 -9.37 4.32 10.65
N LYS A 68 -10.46 3.83 11.24
CA LYS A 68 -11.58 3.19 10.54
C LYS A 68 -12.26 4.23 9.64
N PRO A 69 -12.24 4.05 8.31
CA PRO A 69 -12.85 4.98 7.37
C PRO A 69 -14.37 4.92 7.49
N ILE A 70 -15.04 6.06 7.27
CA ILE A 70 -16.51 6.15 7.29
C ILE A 70 -17.11 5.32 6.15
N ASN A 71 -16.46 5.31 4.99
CA ASN A 71 -16.95 4.67 3.76
C ASN A 71 -16.24 3.36 3.39
N GLY A 72 -15.46 2.77 4.31
CA GLY A 72 -14.83 1.46 4.09
C GLY A 72 -13.55 1.44 3.24
N ASP A 73 -13.09 2.59 2.74
CA ASP A 73 -11.82 2.70 2.01
C ASP A 73 -10.65 2.86 2.99
N TYR A 74 -9.93 1.76 3.20
CA TYR A 74 -8.76 1.72 4.09
C TYR A 74 -7.50 2.11 3.32
N ASP A 75 -6.72 3.02 3.89
CA ASP A 75 -5.43 3.44 3.33
C ASP A 75 -4.29 2.57 3.88
N ILE A 76 -3.55 1.94 2.97
CA ILE A 76 -2.35 1.14 3.29
C ILE A 76 -1.20 1.63 2.43
N ASP A 77 -0.29 2.38 3.04
CA ASP A 77 0.92 2.85 2.38
C ASP A 77 1.99 1.77 2.40
N VAL A 78 2.49 1.41 1.21
CA VAL A 78 3.56 0.43 1.03
C VAL A 78 4.65 1.02 0.16
N GLY A 79 5.86 1.05 0.69
CA GLY A 79 7.07 1.29 -0.08
C GLY A 79 7.53 0.01 -0.76
N VAL A 80 7.90 0.11 -2.05
CA VAL A 80 8.55 -0.96 -2.80
C VAL A 80 9.92 -0.48 -3.25
N LEU A 81 10.95 -1.28 -2.99
CA LEU A 81 12.30 -1.05 -3.48
C LEU A 81 12.55 -1.95 -4.68
N LEU A 82 12.91 -1.32 -5.79
CA LEU A 82 13.31 -1.98 -7.03
C LEU A 82 14.80 -1.76 -7.27
N ASP A 83 15.46 -2.74 -7.85
CA ASP A 83 16.86 -2.70 -8.25
C ASP A 83 16.96 -2.02 -9.63
N CYS A 84 17.26 -0.73 -9.64
CA CYS A 84 17.42 0.10 -10.83
C CYS A 84 18.19 1.39 -10.52
N HIS A 85 18.79 2.00 -11.53
CA HIS A 85 19.40 3.32 -11.40
C HIS A 85 18.49 4.45 -11.91
N ILE A 86 18.70 5.65 -11.35
CA ILE A 86 17.97 6.87 -11.72
C ILE A 86 18.21 7.28 -13.17
N GLU A 87 19.31 6.82 -13.76
CA GLU A 87 19.66 7.09 -15.16
C GLU A 87 18.86 6.19 -16.13
N ASP A 88 18.42 5.02 -15.67
CA ASP A 88 17.71 4.03 -16.49
C ASP A 88 16.21 4.31 -16.61
N TYR A 89 15.62 4.97 -15.60
CA TYR A 89 14.18 5.19 -15.50
C TYR A 89 13.85 6.61 -15.06
N LYS A 90 12.99 7.29 -15.83
CA LYS A 90 12.33 8.48 -15.31
C LYS A 90 11.32 8.07 -14.24
N PRO A 91 11.05 8.94 -13.24
CA PRO A 91 10.09 8.64 -12.18
C PRO A 91 8.68 8.28 -12.68
N VAL A 92 8.24 8.86 -13.81
CA VAL A 92 6.93 8.57 -14.40
C VAL A 92 6.93 7.20 -15.07
N ASP A 93 7.93 6.91 -15.90
CA ASP A 93 8.08 5.63 -16.60
C ASP A 93 8.09 4.45 -15.61
N LEU A 94 8.77 4.59 -14.47
CA LEU A 94 8.80 3.57 -13.43
C LEU A 94 7.43 3.37 -12.77
N LYS A 95 6.65 4.45 -12.58
CA LYS A 95 5.28 4.37 -12.05
C LYS A 95 4.33 3.69 -13.02
N GLU A 96 4.44 4.02 -14.31
CA GLU A 96 3.66 3.39 -15.39
C GLU A 96 3.93 1.89 -15.45
N LEU A 97 5.20 1.50 -15.42
CA LEU A 97 5.63 0.11 -15.39
C LEU A 97 5.04 -0.65 -14.20
N VAL A 98 5.13 -0.09 -12.99
CA VAL A 98 4.55 -0.70 -11.79
C VAL A 98 3.03 -0.82 -11.93
N ALA A 99 2.35 0.23 -12.42
CA ALA A 99 0.91 0.25 -12.64
C ALA A 99 0.46 -0.84 -13.62
N GLU A 100 1.20 -1.04 -14.70
CA GLU A 100 0.97 -2.12 -15.67
C GLU A 100 1.12 -3.51 -15.04
N CYS A 101 2.20 -3.74 -14.28
CA CYS A 101 2.44 -5.01 -13.60
C CYS A 101 1.31 -5.39 -12.65
N ILE A 102 0.73 -4.41 -11.94
CA ILE A 102 -0.36 -4.66 -11.01
C ILE A 102 -1.75 -4.62 -11.68
N LYS A 103 -1.90 -4.14 -12.91
CA LYS A 103 -3.21 -4.06 -13.58
C LYS A 103 -3.97 -5.39 -13.56
N HIS A 104 -5.26 -5.36 -13.24
CA HIS A 104 -6.11 -6.55 -13.17
C HIS A 104 -7.56 -6.16 -13.49
N THR A 105 -8.34 -7.09 -14.06
CA THR A 105 -9.74 -6.83 -14.46
C THR A 105 -10.63 -6.38 -13.31
N ASN A 106 -10.39 -6.91 -12.10
CA ASN A 106 -11.19 -6.62 -10.90
C ASN A 106 -10.60 -5.51 -10.02
N ARG A 107 -9.73 -4.64 -10.55
CA ARG A 107 -9.10 -3.55 -9.79
C ARG A 107 -8.91 -2.32 -10.66
N LYS A 108 -9.23 -1.14 -10.10
CA LYS A 108 -8.80 0.14 -10.65
C LYS A 108 -7.37 0.45 -10.18
N VAL A 109 -6.50 0.82 -11.11
CA VAL A 109 -5.16 1.35 -10.83
C VAL A 109 -5.17 2.80 -11.27
N ASP A 110 -4.78 3.69 -10.37
CA ASP A 110 -4.70 5.12 -10.62
C ASP A 110 -3.28 5.58 -10.32
N MET A 111 -2.75 6.49 -11.13
CA MET A 111 -1.41 7.05 -10.95
C MET A 111 -1.56 8.52 -10.63
N SER A 112 -1.19 8.91 -9.41
CA SER A 112 -1.11 10.32 -9.06
C SER A 112 0.16 10.93 -9.68
N GLY A 113 -0.06 11.74 -10.71
CA GLY A 113 0.93 12.63 -11.32
C GLY A 113 0.29 14.00 -11.48
N HIS A 114 0.87 15.03 -10.84
CA HIS A 114 0.54 16.41 -11.15
C HIS A 114 0.85 16.67 -12.63
N VAL A 115 -0.17 17.08 -13.38
CA VAL A 115 -0.03 17.91 -14.58
C VAL A 115 0.33 19.32 -14.11
#